data_AF-A0A7X5QUK4-F1
#
_entry.id   AF-A0A7X5QUK4-F1
#
_cell.length_a   1.000
_cell.length_b   1.000
_cell.length_c   1.000
_cell.angle_alpha   90.00
_cell.angle_beta   90.00
_cell.angle_gamma   90.00
#
_symmetry.space_group_name_H-M   'P 1'
#
loop_
_entity.id
_entity.type
_entity.pdbx_description
1 polymer ?
#
loop_
_entity_poly.entity_id
_entity_poly.type
_entity_poly.pdbx_seq_one_letter_code
_entity_poly.pdbx_strand_id
1 'polypeptide(L)'
;MHYTLTRARDDDAERLCAIERAAVELFRGHEAWPSYSGMSLPVDTVRELIARGLVWVAVVDGEVVGFVCLDTEGSADAIGIAEIDVLPAFGGKGIGAALLEHACAWAREAGYARVDLGTLADVPWNAPFYAKHGFTVADKHAPEFAAALARDRENGFPDHLRVFMTRRLAPLADGDWTAWPAPAKLNLFLRIVGRREDGYHELQTVFRLLDWGDEVRLRVRADGVVTRPTPVAGVPEEADLAVRAARLLAAETGTALGAEIAVSKRIPMGGGLGGGSSDAASVLVGLNTLWRTGLSEDALAALGLRLGADVPVFVRGRSAWAEGVGERLVPTRLPRRWYVVVDPHEHVPTAALFAASELTRNAPRATISSFVSGDSAENAFEPVVRARHPRVAAALDWLGGFGHARLSGSGGCVFLETRTHEAALGVASRCPGGFTAHVAAGVDPSPLLLARYRIEARGIVS
;
A
#
# COMPACT_ATOMS: atom_id res chain seq x y z
N MET A 1 -26.75 -18.31 -8.29
CA MET A 1 -26.54 -16.84 -8.20
C MET A 1 -25.07 -16.59 -8.52
N HIS A 2 -24.79 -15.69 -9.46
CA HIS A 2 -23.42 -15.38 -9.85
C HIS A 2 -22.95 -14.12 -9.12
N TYR A 3 -21.74 -14.14 -8.56
CA TYR A 3 -21.10 -12.98 -7.95
C TYR A 3 -19.62 -12.97 -8.32
N THR A 4 -19.01 -11.79 -8.27
CA THR A 4 -17.56 -11.62 -8.48
C THR A 4 -16.94 -10.98 -7.26
N LEU A 5 -15.71 -11.38 -6.94
CA LEU A 5 -14.92 -10.76 -5.87
C LEU A 5 -13.91 -9.82 -6.50
N THR A 6 -13.90 -8.56 -6.04
CA THR A 6 -12.96 -7.54 -6.52
C THR A 6 -12.40 -6.76 -5.34
N ARG A 7 -11.28 -6.06 -5.55
CA ARG A 7 -10.83 -5.05 -4.58
C ARG A 7 -11.86 -3.92 -4.52
N ALA A 8 -12.08 -3.40 -3.32
CA ALA A 8 -12.88 -2.20 -3.12
C ALA A 8 -12.20 -0.97 -3.76
N ARG A 9 -13.03 0.00 -4.15
CA ARG A 9 -12.65 1.32 -4.65
C ARG A 9 -13.09 2.37 -3.65
N ASP A 10 -12.51 3.57 -3.72
CA ASP A 10 -12.83 4.65 -2.76
C ASP A 10 -14.34 4.95 -2.70
N ASP A 11 -15.00 4.96 -3.86
CA ASP A 11 -16.46 5.16 -3.99
C ASP A 11 -17.31 4.06 -3.32
N ASP A 12 -16.73 2.89 -2.98
CA ASP A 12 -17.44 1.84 -2.27
C ASP A 12 -17.61 2.15 -0.77
N ALA A 13 -16.79 3.04 -0.19
CA ALA A 13 -16.66 3.20 1.26
C ALA A 13 -17.99 3.46 1.99
N GLU A 14 -18.79 4.42 1.51
CA GLU A 14 -20.09 4.73 2.11
C GLU A 14 -21.07 3.55 2.02
N ARG A 15 -20.99 2.80 0.93
CA ARG A 15 -21.81 1.62 0.71
C ARG A 15 -21.41 0.48 1.63
N LEU A 16 -20.13 0.28 1.90
CA LEU A 16 -19.68 -0.73 2.87
C LEU A 16 -20.21 -0.42 4.27
N CYS A 17 -20.15 0.83 4.70
CA CYS A 17 -20.75 1.27 5.97
C CYS A 17 -22.28 1.04 5.99
N ALA A 18 -22.98 1.18 4.85
CA ALA A 18 -24.40 0.89 4.77
C ALA A 18 -24.72 -0.62 4.87
N ILE A 19 -23.86 -1.47 4.31
CA ILE A 19 -23.97 -2.93 4.39
C ILE A 19 -23.75 -3.38 5.84
N GLU A 20 -22.72 -2.87 6.51
CA GLU A 20 -22.43 -3.12 7.93
C GLU A 20 -23.65 -2.79 8.81
N ARG A 21 -24.19 -1.57 8.70
CA ARG A 21 -25.41 -1.19 9.43
C ARG A 21 -26.59 -2.12 9.17
N ALA A 22 -26.77 -2.59 7.93
CA ALA A 22 -27.85 -3.51 7.59
C ALA A 22 -27.62 -4.93 8.13
N ALA A 23 -26.36 -5.38 8.21
CA ALA A 23 -26.00 -6.68 8.78
C ALA A 23 -26.12 -6.67 10.31
N VAL A 24 -25.73 -5.58 10.97
CA VAL A 24 -25.82 -5.38 12.42
C VAL A 24 -27.26 -5.53 12.93
N GLU A 25 -28.27 -5.12 12.15
CA GLU A 25 -29.69 -5.29 12.48
C GLU A 25 -30.10 -6.74 12.81
N LEU A 26 -29.35 -7.74 12.35
CA LEU A 26 -29.57 -9.15 12.69
C LEU A 26 -29.31 -9.45 14.17
N PHE A 27 -28.55 -8.61 14.87
CA PHE A 27 -28.29 -8.73 16.30
C PHE A 27 -29.35 -8.06 17.17
N ARG A 28 -30.41 -7.46 16.58
CA ARG A 28 -31.47 -6.80 17.35
C ARG A 28 -32.10 -7.79 18.34
N GLY A 29 -32.06 -7.43 19.63
CA GLY A 29 -32.52 -8.28 20.73
C GLY A 29 -31.46 -9.19 21.34
N HIS A 30 -30.24 -9.23 20.79
CA HIS A 30 -29.08 -9.89 21.37
C HIS A 30 -28.41 -9.02 22.44
N GLU A 31 -27.72 -9.62 23.41
CA GLU A 31 -27.00 -8.88 24.46
C GLU A 31 -25.90 -7.95 23.88
N ALA A 32 -25.29 -8.34 22.77
CA ALA A 32 -24.29 -7.54 22.07
C ALA A 32 -24.86 -6.34 21.27
N TRP A 33 -26.19 -6.23 21.13
CA TRP A 33 -26.84 -5.20 20.32
C TRP A 33 -26.43 -3.75 20.69
N PRO A 34 -26.38 -3.36 21.97
CA PRO A 34 -25.99 -1.98 22.32
C PRO A 34 -24.57 -1.65 21.86
N SER A 35 -23.66 -2.62 21.89
CA SER A 35 -22.28 -2.45 21.41
C SER A 35 -22.24 -2.28 19.89
N TYR A 36 -22.96 -3.11 19.14
CA TYR A 36 -22.97 -3.01 17.67
C TYR A 36 -23.77 -1.81 17.14
N SER A 37 -24.94 -1.52 17.70
CA SER A 37 -25.75 -0.38 17.26
C SER A 37 -25.15 0.98 17.62
N GLY A 38 -24.26 1.04 18.62
CA GLY A 38 -23.52 2.23 19.00
C GLY A 38 -22.18 2.41 18.27
N MET A 39 -21.66 1.36 17.63
CA MET A 39 -20.40 1.38 16.88
C MET A 39 -20.71 1.19 15.39
N SER A 40 -20.57 2.24 14.59
CA SER A 40 -20.56 2.08 13.13
C SER A 40 -19.14 2.19 12.63
N LEU A 41 -18.81 1.39 11.61
CA LEU A 41 -17.52 1.44 10.94
C LEU A 41 -17.31 2.84 10.34
N PRO A 42 -16.35 3.66 10.83
CA PRO A 42 -16.19 5.01 10.33
C PRO A 42 -15.76 5.00 8.86
N VAL A 43 -16.42 5.79 8.02
CA VAL A 43 -16.16 5.80 6.56
C VAL A 43 -14.70 6.12 6.24
N ASP A 44 -14.06 6.99 7.03
CA ASP A 44 -12.66 7.34 6.83
C ASP A 44 -11.71 6.17 7.14
N THR A 45 -12.03 5.34 8.14
CA THR A 45 -11.31 4.09 8.41
C THR A 45 -11.48 3.12 7.25
N VAL A 46 -12.68 3.00 6.68
CA VAL A 46 -12.92 2.16 5.49
C VAL A 46 -12.10 2.65 4.31
N ARG A 47 -12.11 3.95 4.02
CA ARG A 47 -11.31 4.56 2.95
C ARG A 47 -9.81 4.30 3.13
N GLU A 48 -9.31 4.37 4.37
CA GLU A 48 -7.91 4.05 4.66
C GLU A 48 -7.58 2.58 4.34
N LEU A 49 -8.41 1.64 4.78
CA LEU A 49 -8.21 0.21 4.47
C LEU A 49 -8.32 -0.06 2.97
N ILE A 50 -9.24 0.61 2.27
CA ILE A 50 -9.35 0.56 0.80
C ILE A 50 -8.07 1.07 0.15
N ALA A 51 -7.55 2.22 0.57
CA ALA A 51 -6.33 2.80 0.05
C ALA A 51 -5.12 1.88 0.25
N ARG A 52 -5.04 1.20 1.39
CA ARG A 52 -4.01 0.19 1.70
C ARG A 52 -4.19 -1.12 0.93
N GLY A 53 -5.32 -1.29 0.23
CA GLY A 53 -5.63 -2.51 -0.52
C GLY A 53 -5.97 -3.68 0.40
N LEU A 54 -6.64 -3.42 1.52
CA LEU A 54 -7.01 -4.44 2.51
C LEU A 54 -8.52 -4.76 2.51
N VAL A 55 -9.26 -4.29 1.49
CA VAL A 55 -10.71 -4.48 1.41
C VAL A 55 -11.10 -5.14 0.08
N TRP A 56 -11.94 -6.17 0.17
CA TRP A 56 -12.54 -6.85 -0.98
C TRP A 56 -14.06 -6.83 -0.86
N VAL A 57 -14.72 -6.75 -2.02
CA VAL A 57 -16.17 -6.67 -2.14
C VAL A 57 -16.69 -7.82 -2.99
N ALA A 58 -17.90 -8.28 -2.65
CA ALA A 58 -18.69 -9.16 -3.48
C ALA A 58 -19.71 -8.34 -4.28
N VAL A 59 -19.70 -8.52 -5.60
CA VAL A 59 -20.54 -7.77 -6.54
C VAL A 59 -21.50 -8.71 -7.24
N VAL A 60 -22.78 -8.31 -7.31
CA VAL A 60 -23.88 -9.03 -7.95
C VAL A 60 -24.61 -8.06 -8.83
N ASP A 61 -24.71 -8.36 -10.12
CA ASP A 61 -25.41 -7.49 -11.10
C ASP A 61 -24.93 -6.02 -11.06
N GLY A 62 -23.64 -5.82 -10.79
CA GLY A 62 -23.00 -4.49 -10.67
C GLY A 62 -23.07 -3.85 -9.29
N GLU A 63 -23.80 -4.46 -8.35
CA GLU A 63 -24.06 -3.91 -7.03
C GLU A 63 -23.19 -4.59 -5.96
N VAL A 64 -22.55 -3.80 -5.10
CA VAL A 64 -21.83 -4.34 -3.92
C VAL A 64 -22.85 -4.86 -2.91
N VAL A 65 -22.71 -6.13 -2.52
CA VAL A 65 -23.64 -6.84 -1.61
C VAL A 65 -23.00 -7.40 -0.35
N GLY A 66 -21.67 -7.36 -0.26
CA GLY A 66 -20.92 -7.81 0.90
C GLY A 66 -19.44 -7.43 0.77
N PHE A 67 -18.71 -7.46 1.87
CA PHE A 67 -17.30 -7.11 1.89
C PHE A 67 -16.54 -7.83 3.01
N VAL A 68 -15.21 -7.82 2.91
CA VAL A 68 -14.29 -8.20 3.97
C VAL A 68 -13.19 -7.15 4.08
N CYS A 69 -12.94 -6.69 5.29
CA CYS A 69 -11.87 -5.76 5.65
C CYS A 69 -10.81 -6.53 6.44
N LEU A 70 -9.55 -6.42 5.99
CA LEU A 70 -8.40 -6.90 6.73
C LEU A 70 -7.72 -5.75 7.46
N ASP A 71 -7.09 -6.06 8.59
CA ASP A 71 -6.22 -5.14 9.30
C ASP A 71 -4.89 -5.80 9.60
N THR A 72 -3.88 -4.97 9.85
CA THR A 72 -2.53 -5.42 10.20
C THR A 72 -2.26 -5.28 11.70
N GLU A 73 -3.31 -5.24 12.53
CA GLU A 73 -3.18 -5.26 13.98
C GLU A 73 -2.83 -6.68 14.42
N GLY A 74 -1.75 -6.83 15.19
CA GLY A 74 -1.31 -8.14 15.68
C GLY A 74 0.18 -8.42 15.45
N SER A 75 0.53 -9.71 15.41
CA SER A 75 1.90 -10.16 15.21
C SER A 75 2.34 -10.02 13.75
N ALA A 76 3.65 -9.92 13.52
CA ALA A 76 4.20 -9.70 12.18
C ALA A 76 3.90 -10.82 11.17
N ASP A 77 3.54 -12.02 11.63
CA ASP A 77 3.20 -13.21 10.84
C ASP A 77 1.68 -13.44 10.70
N ALA A 78 0.84 -12.62 11.34
CA ALA A 78 -0.61 -12.73 11.32
C ALA A 78 -1.26 -11.52 10.66
N ILE A 79 -2.50 -11.71 10.20
CA ILE A 79 -3.36 -10.63 9.72
C ILE A 79 -4.77 -10.80 10.29
N GLY A 80 -5.40 -9.68 10.65
CA GLY A 80 -6.74 -9.66 11.22
C GLY A 80 -7.83 -9.57 10.16
N ILE A 81 -8.98 -10.19 10.41
CA ILE A 81 -10.26 -9.79 9.79
C ILE A 81 -10.90 -8.76 10.71
N ALA A 82 -10.88 -7.50 10.26
CA ALA A 82 -11.48 -6.38 10.99
C ALA A 82 -13.00 -6.45 10.94
N GLU A 83 -13.56 -6.73 9.76
CA GLU A 83 -14.99 -6.78 9.51
C GLU A 83 -15.32 -7.68 8.32
N ILE A 84 -16.47 -8.38 8.36
CA ILE A 84 -17.00 -9.13 7.23
C ILE A 84 -18.52 -9.19 7.28
N ASP A 85 -19.15 -8.49 6.34
CA ASP A 85 -20.60 -8.38 6.28
C ASP A 85 -21.15 -8.73 4.91
N VAL A 86 -22.37 -9.24 4.91
CA VAL A 86 -23.18 -9.47 3.71
C VAL A 86 -24.57 -8.93 3.99
N LEU A 87 -25.13 -8.22 3.02
CA LEU A 87 -26.51 -7.75 3.08
C LEU A 87 -27.46 -8.91 3.44
N PRO A 88 -28.40 -8.73 4.38
CA PRO A 88 -29.29 -9.82 4.82
C PRO A 88 -30.03 -10.54 3.70
N ALA A 89 -30.47 -9.82 2.65
CA ALA A 89 -31.14 -10.39 1.48
C ALA A 89 -30.25 -11.36 0.66
N PHE A 90 -28.94 -11.34 0.90
CA PHE A 90 -27.92 -12.18 0.27
C PHE A 90 -27.28 -13.18 1.26
N GLY A 91 -27.72 -13.19 2.52
CA GLY A 91 -27.32 -14.16 3.53
C GLY A 91 -27.62 -15.62 3.11
N GLY A 92 -26.77 -16.55 3.53
CA GLY A 92 -26.92 -17.98 3.23
C GLY A 92 -26.63 -18.39 1.78
N LYS A 93 -26.17 -17.48 0.92
CA LYS A 93 -25.86 -17.74 -0.51
C LYS A 93 -24.40 -18.03 -0.80
N GLY A 94 -23.59 -18.28 0.23
CA GLY A 94 -22.16 -18.59 0.10
C GLY A 94 -21.22 -17.39 -0.10
N ILE A 95 -21.75 -16.16 -0.16
CA ILE A 95 -20.94 -14.95 -0.37
C ILE A 95 -19.95 -14.70 0.77
N GLY A 96 -20.40 -14.79 2.03
CA GLY A 96 -19.52 -14.63 3.19
C GLY A 96 -18.39 -15.67 3.24
N ALA A 97 -18.70 -16.93 2.89
CA ALA A 97 -17.71 -17.98 2.76
C ALA A 97 -16.66 -17.66 1.68
N ALA A 98 -17.11 -17.16 0.52
CA ALA A 98 -16.21 -16.82 -0.58
C ALA A 98 -15.32 -15.62 -0.24
N LEU A 99 -15.86 -14.58 0.43
CA LEU A 99 -15.08 -13.45 0.92
C LEU A 99 -14.02 -13.89 1.94
N LEU A 100 -14.40 -14.74 2.90
CA LEU A 100 -13.49 -15.29 3.91
C LEU A 100 -12.36 -16.12 3.29
N GLU A 101 -12.68 -17.05 2.40
CA GLU A 101 -11.67 -17.89 1.74
C GLU A 101 -10.77 -17.06 0.82
N HIS A 102 -11.32 -16.06 0.13
CA HIS A 102 -10.53 -15.14 -0.70
C HIS A 102 -9.54 -14.32 0.14
N ALA A 103 -9.98 -13.81 1.29
CA ALA A 103 -9.11 -13.09 2.22
C ALA A 103 -8.00 -14.00 2.78
N CYS A 104 -8.33 -15.24 3.16
CA CYS A 104 -7.34 -16.23 3.61
C CYS A 104 -6.35 -16.60 2.50
N ALA A 105 -6.82 -16.75 1.25
CA ALA A 105 -5.98 -17.02 0.11
C ALA A 105 -5.01 -15.87 -0.16
N TRP A 106 -5.49 -14.62 -0.19
CA TRP A 106 -4.61 -13.46 -0.35
C TRP A 106 -3.61 -13.33 0.81
N ALA A 107 -4.03 -13.53 2.06
CA ALA A 107 -3.14 -13.50 3.22
C ALA A 107 -2.01 -14.53 3.07
N ARG A 108 -2.34 -15.73 2.57
CA ARG A 108 -1.36 -16.78 2.26
C ARG A 108 -0.37 -16.33 1.20
N GLU A 109 -0.85 -15.74 0.11
CA GLU A 109 -0.02 -15.19 -0.98
C GLU A 109 0.90 -14.05 -0.51
N ALA A 110 0.45 -13.24 0.45
CA ALA A 110 1.22 -12.15 1.06
C ALA A 110 2.21 -12.63 2.15
N GLY A 111 2.33 -13.94 2.35
CA GLY A 111 3.28 -14.58 3.25
C GLY A 111 2.82 -14.67 4.71
N TYR A 112 1.58 -14.32 5.04
CA TYR A 112 1.08 -14.49 6.41
C TYR A 112 0.94 -15.98 6.76
N ALA A 113 1.25 -16.32 8.01
CA ALA A 113 1.18 -17.68 8.52
C ALA A 113 -0.20 -18.03 9.06
N ARG A 114 -0.98 -17.03 9.48
CA ARG A 114 -2.34 -17.21 10.01
C ARG A 114 -3.22 -15.99 9.78
N VAL A 115 -4.52 -16.22 9.89
CA VAL A 115 -5.56 -15.18 9.96
C VAL A 115 -6.23 -15.26 11.31
N ASP A 116 -6.38 -14.11 11.96
CA ASP A 116 -6.98 -13.97 13.28
C ASP A 116 -8.26 -13.13 13.17
N LEU A 117 -9.26 -13.39 14.01
CA LEU A 117 -10.51 -12.62 14.04
C LEU A 117 -11.17 -12.65 15.42
N GLY A 118 -11.96 -11.61 15.71
CA GLY A 118 -12.87 -11.56 16.86
C GLY A 118 -14.32 -11.76 16.43
N THR A 119 -15.08 -12.58 17.15
CA THR A 119 -16.49 -12.82 16.84
C THR A 119 -17.31 -13.17 18.09
N LEU A 120 -18.59 -13.49 17.92
CA LEU A 120 -19.48 -13.90 19.00
C LEU A 120 -19.47 -15.42 19.18
N ALA A 121 -19.40 -15.86 20.45
CA ALA A 121 -19.35 -17.27 20.81
C ALA A 121 -20.69 -18.00 20.65
N ASP A 122 -21.80 -17.29 20.89
CA ASP A 122 -23.15 -17.83 21.09
C ASP A 122 -24.09 -17.66 19.89
N VAL A 123 -23.62 -16.98 18.83
CA VAL A 123 -24.40 -16.76 17.61
C VAL A 123 -24.10 -17.85 16.56
N PRO A 124 -25.12 -18.62 16.09
CA PRO A 124 -24.91 -19.77 15.20
C PRO A 124 -24.21 -19.48 13.87
N TRP A 125 -24.33 -18.25 13.36
CA TRP A 125 -23.69 -17.81 12.11
C TRP A 125 -22.36 -17.07 12.32
N ASN A 126 -21.84 -17.01 13.55
CA ASN A 126 -20.55 -16.41 13.90
C ASN A 126 -19.49 -17.51 14.14
N ALA A 127 -19.11 -17.80 15.40
CA ALA A 127 -18.04 -18.77 15.68
C ALA A 127 -18.22 -20.14 14.98
N PRO A 128 -19.44 -20.74 14.90
CA PRO A 128 -19.63 -21.99 14.17
C PRO A 128 -19.44 -21.87 12.65
N PHE A 129 -19.67 -20.69 12.06
CA PHE A 129 -19.38 -20.42 10.65
C PHE A 129 -17.86 -20.48 10.41
N TYR A 130 -17.07 -19.72 11.18
CA TYR A 130 -15.61 -19.72 11.03
C TYR A 130 -14.99 -21.09 11.33
N ALA A 131 -15.53 -21.84 12.29
CA ALA A 131 -15.09 -23.19 12.60
C ALA A 131 -15.19 -24.14 11.38
N LYS A 132 -16.26 -24.03 10.58
CA LYS A 132 -16.41 -24.80 9.33
C LYS A 132 -15.35 -24.43 8.27
N HIS A 133 -14.79 -23.22 8.36
CA HIS A 133 -13.74 -22.70 7.49
C HIS A 133 -12.33 -22.86 8.08
N GLY A 134 -12.17 -23.77 9.06
CA GLY A 134 -10.87 -24.15 9.60
C GLY A 134 -10.30 -23.21 10.66
N PHE A 135 -11.10 -22.27 11.18
CA PHE A 135 -10.72 -21.48 12.34
C PHE A 135 -10.94 -22.28 13.63
N THR A 136 -10.05 -22.11 14.60
CA THR A 136 -10.16 -22.68 15.94
C THR A 136 -10.16 -21.57 16.97
N VAL A 137 -10.87 -21.77 18.09
CA VAL A 137 -10.85 -20.83 19.22
C VAL A 137 -9.41 -20.68 19.72
N ALA A 138 -8.97 -19.43 19.88
CA ALA A 138 -7.66 -19.07 20.42
C ALA A 138 -7.76 -18.73 21.92
N ASP A 139 -6.63 -18.75 22.61
CA ASP A 139 -6.57 -18.19 23.96
C ASP A 139 -6.84 -16.68 23.90
N LYS A 140 -7.97 -16.29 24.48
CA LYS A 140 -8.45 -14.91 24.48
C LYS A 140 -7.45 -13.96 25.14
N HIS A 141 -6.63 -14.44 26.09
CA HIS A 141 -5.65 -13.64 26.80
C HIS A 141 -4.24 -13.71 26.20
N ALA A 142 -4.08 -14.35 25.04
CA ALA A 142 -2.81 -14.35 24.34
C ALA A 142 -2.39 -12.92 23.93
N PRO A 143 -1.10 -12.59 23.95
CA PRO A 143 -0.60 -11.23 23.69
C PRO A 143 -1.10 -10.61 22.38
N GLU A 144 -1.27 -11.42 21.34
CA GLU A 144 -1.78 -11.00 20.03
C GLU A 144 -3.19 -10.38 20.08
N PHE A 145 -4.03 -10.77 21.04
CA PHE A 145 -5.40 -10.26 21.18
C PHE A 145 -5.52 -9.14 22.22
N ALA A 146 -4.42 -8.77 22.89
CA ALA A 146 -4.45 -7.79 23.98
C ALA A 146 -5.02 -6.42 23.55
N ALA A 147 -4.67 -5.96 22.35
CA ALA A 147 -5.18 -4.69 21.81
C ALA A 147 -6.69 -4.76 21.48
N ALA A 148 -7.13 -5.84 20.83
CA ALA A 148 -8.54 -6.06 20.52
C ALA A 148 -9.38 -6.17 21.80
N LEU A 149 -8.87 -6.89 22.82
CA LEU A 149 -9.48 -6.96 24.15
C LEU A 149 -9.57 -5.61 24.86
N ALA A 150 -8.52 -4.79 24.77
CA ALA A 150 -8.54 -3.46 25.36
C ALA A 150 -9.62 -2.59 24.70
N ARG A 151 -9.72 -2.63 23.38
CA ARG A 151 -10.76 -1.94 22.61
C ARG A 151 -12.17 -2.42 22.98
N ASP A 152 -12.39 -3.74 23.08
CA ASP A 152 -13.67 -4.31 23.54
C ASP A 152 -14.04 -3.75 24.93
N ARG A 153 -13.09 -3.69 25.87
CA ARG A 153 -13.33 -3.13 27.22
C ARG A 153 -13.62 -1.64 27.20
N GLU A 154 -12.85 -0.87 26.44
CA GLU A 154 -13.04 0.59 26.28
C GLU A 154 -14.41 0.92 25.69
N ASN A 155 -14.91 0.07 24.77
CA ASN A 155 -16.23 0.20 24.16
C ASN A 155 -17.36 -0.45 24.98
N GLY A 156 -17.06 -1.02 26.16
CA GLY A 156 -18.04 -1.67 27.02
C GLY A 156 -18.66 -2.95 26.44
N PHE A 157 -17.95 -3.65 25.56
CA PHE A 157 -18.39 -4.91 24.97
C PHE A 157 -18.43 -6.02 26.04
N PRO A 158 -19.50 -6.83 26.15
CA PRO A 158 -19.59 -7.89 27.15
C PRO A 158 -18.53 -8.97 26.92
N ASP A 159 -17.63 -9.15 27.89
CA ASP A 159 -16.47 -10.03 27.72
C ASP A 159 -16.90 -11.48 27.41
N HIS A 160 -17.87 -12.05 28.11
CA HIS A 160 -18.29 -13.45 27.90
C HIS A 160 -18.81 -13.76 26.49
N LEU A 161 -19.22 -12.74 25.72
CA LEU A 161 -19.68 -12.92 24.34
C LEU A 161 -18.53 -13.00 23.34
N ARG A 162 -17.39 -12.34 23.62
CA ARG A 162 -16.26 -12.28 22.70
C ARG A 162 -15.48 -13.58 22.72
N VAL A 163 -15.33 -14.19 21.54
CA VAL A 163 -14.33 -15.22 21.26
C VAL A 163 -13.37 -14.75 20.17
N PHE A 164 -12.09 -15.07 20.31
CA PHE A 164 -11.12 -14.93 19.22
C PHE A 164 -10.88 -16.28 18.58
N MET A 165 -10.73 -16.27 17.26
CA MET A 165 -10.46 -17.46 16.48
C MET A 165 -9.28 -17.22 15.56
N THR A 166 -8.52 -18.28 15.33
CA THR A 166 -7.34 -18.26 14.46
C THR A 166 -7.39 -19.39 13.45
N ARG A 167 -6.93 -19.13 12.23
CA ARG A 167 -6.72 -20.16 11.20
C ARG A 167 -5.27 -20.10 10.75
N ARG A 168 -4.54 -21.20 10.96
CA ARG A 168 -3.23 -21.38 10.32
C ARG A 168 -3.41 -21.59 8.82
N LEU A 169 -2.62 -20.87 8.05
CA LEU A 169 -2.62 -20.95 6.60
C LEU A 169 -1.59 -21.98 6.13
N ALA A 170 -2.00 -22.86 5.22
CA ALA A 170 -1.08 -23.78 4.55
C ALA A 170 0.08 -23.00 3.90
N PRO A 171 1.30 -23.56 3.84
CA PRO A 171 2.42 -22.95 3.10
C PRO A 171 2.07 -22.62 1.64
N LEU A 172 2.83 -21.72 1.01
CA LEU A 172 2.78 -21.56 -0.44
C LEU A 172 3.51 -22.74 -1.10
N ALA A 173 3.00 -23.21 -2.23
CA ALA A 173 3.56 -24.27 -3.05
C ALA A 173 4.23 -23.68 -4.31
N ASP A 174 5.04 -24.49 -4.98
CA ASP A 174 5.65 -24.10 -6.25
C ASP A 174 4.59 -23.77 -7.29
N GLY A 175 4.75 -22.62 -7.95
CA GLY A 175 3.78 -22.13 -8.93
C GLY A 175 2.55 -21.44 -8.32
N ASP A 176 2.46 -21.27 -6.99
CA ASP A 176 1.49 -20.36 -6.40
C ASP A 176 1.80 -18.90 -6.76
N TRP A 177 0.76 -18.05 -6.69
CA TRP A 177 0.95 -16.60 -6.67
C TRP A 177 1.50 -16.16 -5.32
N THR A 178 2.30 -15.10 -5.35
CA THR A 178 2.79 -14.38 -4.16
C THR A 178 2.50 -12.89 -4.33
N ALA A 179 2.17 -12.19 -3.24
CA ALA A 179 1.78 -10.78 -3.26
C ALA A 179 2.84 -9.91 -2.57
N TRP A 180 3.29 -8.87 -3.27
CA TRP A 180 4.40 -8.00 -2.90
C TRP A 180 3.95 -6.53 -2.92
N PRO A 181 4.05 -5.80 -1.80
CA PRO A 181 3.77 -4.37 -1.79
C PRO A 181 4.75 -3.60 -2.67
N ALA A 182 4.27 -2.58 -3.38
CA ALA A 182 5.07 -1.61 -4.12
C ALA A 182 4.74 -0.20 -3.59
N PRO A 183 5.33 0.22 -2.45
CA PRO A 183 4.96 1.46 -1.77
C PRO A 183 5.29 2.71 -2.58
N ALA A 184 4.56 3.79 -2.37
CA ALA A 184 4.88 5.12 -2.87
C ALA A 184 6.03 5.75 -2.07
N LYS A 185 6.60 6.82 -2.62
CA LYS A 185 7.52 7.71 -1.92
C LYS A 185 7.07 9.16 -2.00
N LEU A 186 7.65 9.97 -1.13
CA LEU A 186 7.70 11.43 -1.23
C LEU A 186 9.14 11.90 -1.27
N ASN A 187 9.39 13.02 -1.97
CA ASN A 187 10.60 13.82 -1.81
C ASN A 187 10.29 14.92 -0.79
N LEU A 188 10.79 14.80 0.45
CA LEU A 188 10.51 15.79 1.51
C LEU A 188 11.13 17.17 1.20
N PHE A 189 12.15 17.18 0.37
CA PHE A 189 12.67 18.33 -0.38
C PHE A 189 13.36 17.78 -1.64
N LEU A 190 13.62 18.62 -2.64
CA LEU A 190 14.38 18.23 -3.82
C LEU A 190 15.16 19.43 -4.34
N ARG A 191 16.49 19.34 -4.38
CA ARG A 191 17.37 20.35 -4.98
C ARG A 191 18.10 19.80 -6.19
N ILE A 192 18.28 20.65 -7.20
CA ILE A 192 19.23 20.41 -8.28
C ILE A 192 20.46 21.26 -8.00
N VAL A 193 21.56 20.60 -7.65
CA VAL A 193 22.80 21.27 -7.19
C VAL A 193 23.79 21.49 -8.32
N GLY A 194 23.59 20.82 -9.44
CA GLY A 194 24.45 20.96 -10.61
C GLY A 194 24.01 20.10 -11.78
N ARG A 195 24.83 20.10 -12.82
CA ARG A 195 24.73 19.19 -13.96
C ARG A 195 26.05 18.43 -14.08
N ARG A 196 25.95 17.11 -14.24
CA ARG A 196 27.06 16.20 -14.44
C ARG A 196 27.58 16.27 -15.87
N GLU A 197 28.80 15.77 -16.08
CA GLU A 197 29.43 15.68 -17.41
C GLU A 197 28.67 14.77 -18.37
N ASP A 198 28.00 13.73 -17.84
CA ASP A 198 27.13 12.82 -18.59
C ASP A 198 25.77 13.44 -18.98
N GLY A 199 25.54 14.71 -18.63
CA GLY A 199 24.34 15.46 -18.99
C GLY A 199 23.18 15.33 -17.99
N TYR A 200 23.26 14.44 -16.99
CA TYR A 200 22.25 14.31 -15.93
C TYR A 200 22.35 15.42 -14.88
N HIS A 201 21.27 15.67 -14.16
CA HIS A 201 21.24 16.61 -13.04
C HIS A 201 21.74 15.94 -11.77
N GLU A 202 22.60 16.63 -11.03
CA GLU A 202 22.95 16.22 -9.67
C GLU A 202 21.90 16.75 -8.69
N LEU A 203 21.37 15.86 -7.87
CA LEU A 203 20.24 16.06 -6.98
C LEU A 203 20.67 15.91 -5.51
N GLN A 204 19.93 16.58 -4.63
CA GLN A 204 19.84 16.25 -3.21
C GLN A 204 18.37 16.17 -2.81
N THR A 205 17.98 15.11 -2.13
CA THR A 205 16.60 14.89 -1.67
C THR A 205 16.58 14.02 -0.42
N VAL A 206 15.49 14.06 0.33
CA VAL A 206 15.16 13.01 1.31
C VAL A 206 13.93 12.26 0.85
N PHE A 207 14.09 10.96 0.62
CA PHE A 207 13.00 10.05 0.32
C PHE A 207 12.30 9.62 1.60
N ARG A 208 10.97 9.71 1.60
CA ARG A 208 10.08 9.14 2.60
C ARG A 208 9.20 8.09 1.94
N LEU A 209 9.32 6.83 2.37
CA LEU A 209 8.42 5.76 1.92
C LEU A 209 7.08 5.86 2.67
N LEU A 210 5.98 5.44 2.03
CA LEU A 210 4.62 5.49 2.57
C LEU A 210 4.02 4.10 2.80
N ASP A 211 3.12 3.95 3.79
CA ASP A 211 2.26 2.76 3.96
C ASP A 211 1.09 2.78 2.97
N TRP A 212 1.39 3.07 1.71
CA TRP A 212 0.44 3.16 0.62
C TRP A 212 1.20 2.94 -0.67
N GLY A 213 0.62 2.20 -1.61
CA GLY A 213 1.22 2.00 -2.92
C GLY A 213 0.52 0.94 -3.72
N ASP A 214 1.17 0.42 -4.75
CA ASP A 214 0.68 -0.63 -5.64
C ASP A 214 0.85 -2.02 -5.02
N GLU A 215 0.29 -3.05 -5.67
CA GLU A 215 0.58 -4.45 -5.36
C GLU A 215 1.06 -5.17 -6.62
N VAL A 216 2.21 -5.85 -6.50
CA VAL A 216 2.75 -6.75 -7.51
C VAL A 216 2.49 -8.18 -7.08
N ARG A 217 1.85 -8.98 -7.94
CA ARG A 217 1.73 -10.43 -7.75
C ARG A 217 2.69 -11.15 -8.70
N LEU A 218 3.39 -12.15 -8.18
CA LEU A 218 4.40 -12.93 -8.90
C LEU A 218 4.08 -14.41 -8.81
N ARG A 219 4.16 -15.11 -9.94
CA ARG A 219 4.09 -16.58 -10.00
C ARG A 219 5.27 -17.10 -10.80
N VAL A 220 6.08 -17.96 -10.20
CA VAL A 220 7.26 -18.54 -10.84
C VAL A 220 6.83 -19.49 -11.97
N ARG A 221 7.59 -19.50 -13.06
CA ARG A 221 7.45 -20.43 -14.18
C ARG A 221 8.75 -21.21 -14.39
N ALA A 222 8.64 -22.41 -14.95
CA ALA A 222 9.80 -23.28 -15.22
C ALA A 222 10.33 -23.20 -16.67
N ASP A 223 9.72 -22.36 -17.52
CA ASP A 223 10.01 -22.30 -18.97
C ASP A 223 10.85 -21.09 -19.39
N GLY A 224 11.38 -20.32 -18.43
CA GLY A 224 12.18 -19.12 -18.69
C GLY A 224 11.39 -17.92 -19.22
N VAL A 225 10.07 -18.02 -19.38
CA VAL A 225 9.26 -16.96 -19.99
C VAL A 225 8.83 -15.94 -18.94
N VAL A 226 9.00 -14.64 -19.24
CA VAL A 226 8.46 -13.53 -18.44
C VAL A 226 7.25 -12.92 -19.15
N THR A 227 6.10 -12.92 -18.48
CA THR A 227 4.84 -12.37 -19.02
C THR A 227 4.08 -11.52 -18.00
N ARG A 228 3.23 -10.62 -18.50
CA ARG A 228 2.24 -9.87 -17.74
C ARG A 228 0.86 -10.05 -18.37
N PRO A 229 0.14 -11.14 -18.06
CA PRO A 229 -1.10 -11.50 -18.76
C PRO A 229 -2.22 -10.48 -18.54
N THR A 230 -2.22 -9.77 -17.41
CA THR A 230 -3.20 -8.73 -17.12
C THR A 230 -2.66 -7.36 -17.57
N PRO A 231 -3.34 -6.66 -18.50
CA PRO A 231 -2.90 -5.36 -18.99
C PRO A 231 -2.97 -4.30 -17.88
N VAL A 232 -2.14 -3.27 -18.04
CA VAL A 232 -2.06 -2.09 -17.19
C VAL A 232 -2.34 -0.95 -18.15
N ALA A 233 -3.38 -0.19 -17.87
CA ALA A 233 -3.88 0.82 -18.80
C ALA A 233 -2.77 1.81 -19.17
N GLY A 234 -2.59 2.03 -20.47
CA GLY A 234 -1.59 2.98 -21.00
C GLY A 234 -0.13 2.51 -20.92
N VAL A 235 0.16 1.28 -20.51
CA VAL A 235 1.53 0.75 -20.42
C VAL A 235 1.64 -0.54 -21.25
N PRO A 236 2.31 -0.52 -22.41
CA PRO A 236 2.66 -1.73 -23.15
C PRO A 236 3.53 -2.67 -22.31
N GLU A 237 3.41 -3.98 -22.49
CA GLU A 237 4.10 -4.99 -21.67
C GLU A 237 5.63 -4.85 -21.74
N GLU A 238 6.17 -4.63 -22.93
CA GLU A 238 7.60 -4.45 -23.20
C GLU A 238 8.19 -3.17 -22.60
N ALA A 239 7.35 -2.15 -22.40
CA ALA A 239 7.74 -0.88 -21.80
C ALA A 239 7.60 -0.87 -20.27
N ASP A 240 6.84 -1.82 -19.71
CA ASP A 240 6.58 -1.91 -18.28
C ASP A 240 7.87 -2.18 -17.49
N LEU A 241 8.16 -1.32 -16.50
CA LEU A 241 9.34 -1.47 -15.65
C LEU A 241 9.31 -2.75 -14.82
N ALA A 242 8.14 -3.28 -14.45
CA ALA A 242 8.00 -4.56 -13.77
C ALA A 242 8.48 -5.72 -14.65
N VAL A 243 8.06 -5.77 -15.92
CA VAL A 243 8.49 -6.80 -16.87
C VAL A 243 9.97 -6.67 -17.20
N ARG A 244 10.44 -5.43 -17.41
CA ARG A 244 11.85 -5.15 -17.67
C ARG A 244 12.74 -5.54 -16.48
N ALA A 245 12.28 -5.33 -15.25
CA ALA A 245 12.98 -5.76 -14.04
C ALA A 245 13.18 -7.28 -13.98
N ALA A 246 12.12 -8.05 -14.22
CA ALA A 246 12.21 -9.51 -14.23
C ALA A 246 13.17 -10.03 -15.32
N ARG A 247 13.07 -9.50 -16.54
CA ARG A 247 13.98 -9.86 -17.65
C ARG A 247 15.42 -9.48 -17.35
N LEU A 248 15.63 -8.31 -16.74
CA LEU A 248 16.96 -7.83 -16.38
C LEU A 248 17.60 -8.71 -15.30
N LEU A 249 16.84 -9.10 -14.27
CA LEU A 249 17.29 -10.04 -13.25
C LEU A 249 17.60 -11.41 -13.83
N ALA A 250 16.75 -11.91 -14.74
CA ALA A 250 16.97 -13.20 -15.39
C ALA A 250 18.27 -13.20 -16.20
N ALA A 251 18.52 -12.13 -16.96
CA ALA A 251 19.75 -11.96 -17.74
C ALA A 251 21.00 -11.85 -16.86
N GLU A 252 20.92 -11.12 -15.73
CA GLU A 252 22.04 -10.95 -14.79
C GLU A 252 22.44 -12.26 -14.10
N THR A 253 21.46 -13.10 -13.80
CA THR A 253 21.65 -14.31 -12.96
C THR A 253 21.77 -15.60 -13.77
N GLY A 254 21.38 -15.58 -15.05
CA GLY A 254 21.36 -16.75 -15.91
C GLY A 254 20.35 -17.81 -15.50
N THR A 255 19.36 -17.47 -14.67
CA THR A 255 18.31 -18.42 -14.26
C THR A 255 17.52 -18.95 -15.44
N ALA A 256 17.13 -20.22 -15.39
CA ALA A 256 16.22 -20.84 -16.36
C ALA A 256 14.74 -20.62 -16.00
N LEU A 257 14.45 -19.99 -14.86
CA LEU A 257 13.09 -19.72 -14.40
C LEU A 257 12.50 -18.50 -15.12
N GLY A 258 11.18 -18.52 -15.24
CA GLY A 258 10.36 -17.42 -15.72
C GLY A 258 9.43 -16.88 -14.63
N ALA A 259 8.58 -15.93 -14.99
CA ALA A 259 7.57 -15.38 -14.10
C ALA A 259 6.33 -14.89 -14.85
N GLU A 260 5.16 -15.09 -14.25
CA GLU A 260 3.98 -14.28 -14.54
C GLU A 260 3.88 -13.16 -13.52
N ILE A 261 3.56 -11.97 -14.02
CA ILE A 261 3.48 -10.74 -13.24
C ILE A 261 2.07 -10.16 -13.38
N ALA A 262 1.46 -9.77 -12.28
CA ALA A 262 0.26 -8.95 -12.27
C ALA A 262 0.48 -7.72 -11.40
N VAL A 263 0.06 -6.54 -11.86
CA VAL A 263 0.24 -5.28 -11.12
C VAL A 263 -1.11 -4.64 -10.89
N SER A 264 -1.47 -4.43 -9.63
CA SER A 264 -2.65 -3.68 -9.22
C SER A 264 -2.24 -2.25 -8.88
N LYS A 265 -2.54 -1.32 -9.80
CA LYS A 265 -2.20 0.10 -9.67
C LYS A 265 -3.18 0.85 -8.75
N ARG A 266 -2.62 1.61 -7.83
CA ARG A 266 -3.26 2.58 -6.92
C ARG A 266 -2.51 3.90 -6.89
N ILE A 267 -1.19 3.89 -7.12
CA ILE A 267 -0.38 5.10 -7.26
C ILE A 267 -0.69 5.73 -8.63
N PRO A 268 -1.02 7.04 -8.69
CA PRO A 268 -1.26 7.71 -9.96
C PRO A 268 -0.01 7.77 -10.83
N MET A 269 -0.19 7.55 -12.13
CA MET A 269 0.89 7.52 -13.11
C MET A 269 1.51 8.91 -13.31
N GLY A 270 2.83 9.00 -13.18
CA GLY A 270 3.56 10.25 -13.39
C GLY A 270 3.31 11.32 -12.32
N GLY A 271 2.78 10.95 -11.14
CA GLY A 271 2.50 11.87 -10.04
C GLY A 271 3.71 12.28 -9.18
N GLY A 272 4.94 11.86 -9.53
CA GLY A 272 6.12 12.12 -8.71
C GLY A 272 6.23 11.25 -7.45
N LEU A 273 5.42 10.18 -7.37
CA LEU A 273 5.34 9.25 -6.23
C LEU A 273 6.15 7.95 -6.41
N GLY A 274 6.80 7.78 -7.56
CA GLY A 274 7.72 6.67 -7.82
C GLY A 274 7.08 5.31 -8.10
N GLY A 275 5.78 5.24 -8.43
CA GLY A 275 5.05 3.96 -8.57
C GLY A 275 5.72 2.95 -9.51
N GLY A 276 6.07 3.32 -10.74
CA GLY A 276 6.74 2.39 -11.67
C GLY A 276 8.13 1.93 -11.20
N SER A 277 8.87 2.79 -10.49
CA SER A 277 10.15 2.41 -9.87
C SER A 277 9.96 1.44 -8.69
N SER A 278 8.88 1.64 -7.94
CA SER A 278 8.49 0.75 -6.84
C SER A 278 8.06 -0.61 -7.35
N ASP A 279 7.22 -0.66 -8.40
CA ASP A 279 6.83 -1.91 -9.06
C ASP A 279 8.07 -2.72 -9.50
N ALA A 280 9.02 -2.05 -10.16
CA ALA A 280 10.28 -2.66 -10.58
C ALA A 280 11.10 -3.19 -9.40
N ALA A 281 11.23 -2.41 -8.33
CA ALA A 281 11.93 -2.84 -7.12
C ALA A 281 11.26 -4.05 -6.45
N SER A 282 9.93 -4.06 -6.37
CA SER A 282 9.17 -5.19 -5.81
C SER A 282 9.32 -6.45 -6.65
N VAL A 283 9.40 -6.32 -7.98
CA VAL A 283 9.75 -7.46 -8.86
C VAL A 283 11.18 -7.93 -8.62
N LEU A 284 12.17 -7.03 -8.57
CA LEU A 284 13.57 -7.40 -8.33
C LEU A 284 13.75 -8.12 -6.99
N VAL A 285 13.18 -7.56 -5.92
CA VAL A 285 13.24 -8.15 -4.58
C VAL A 285 12.49 -9.47 -4.53
N GLY A 286 11.25 -9.51 -5.03
CA GLY A 286 10.41 -10.70 -4.99
C GLY A 286 10.99 -11.85 -5.80
N LEU A 287 11.41 -11.61 -7.03
CA LEU A 287 12.01 -12.65 -7.87
C LEU A 287 13.41 -13.05 -7.40
N ASN A 288 14.21 -12.16 -6.81
CA ASN A 288 15.48 -12.57 -6.22
C ASN A 288 15.29 -13.57 -5.06
N THR A 289 14.24 -13.36 -4.24
CA THR A 289 13.84 -14.29 -3.19
C THR A 289 13.29 -15.59 -3.78
N LEU A 290 12.33 -15.51 -4.70
CA LEU A 290 11.64 -16.69 -5.24
C LEU A 290 12.55 -17.57 -6.10
N TRP A 291 13.43 -16.98 -6.91
CA TRP A 291 14.36 -17.70 -7.79
C TRP A 291 15.69 -18.11 -7.12
N ARG A 292 15.89 -17.83 -5.82
CA ARG A 292 17.17 -18.09 -5.09
C ARG A 292 18.40 -17.50 -5.76
N THR A 293 18.30 -16.38 -6.46
CA THR A 293 19.45 -15.85 -7.20
C THR A 293 20.56 -15.34 -6.28
N GLY A 294 20.26 -15.07 -5.01
CA GLY A 294 21.26 -14.77 -3.98
C GLY A 294 21.97 -13.43 -4.17
N LEU A 295 21.43 -12.53 -5.01
CA LEU A 295 22.00 -11.20 -5.18
C LEU A 295 21.85 -10.41 -3.89
N SER A 296 22.91 -9.67 -3.55
CA SER A 296 22.92 -8.77 -2.41
C SER A 296 22.00 -7.56 -2.66
N GLU A 297 21.63 -6.87 -1.58
CA GLU A 297 20.88 -5.60 -1.68
C GLU A 297 21.60 -4.59 -2.58
N ASP A 298 22.93 -4.49 -2.49
CA ASP A 298 23.73 -3.58 -3.33
C ASP A 298 23.70 -3.97 -4.81
N ALA A 299 23.77 -5.27 -5.12
CA ALA A 299 23.67 -5.75 -6.49
C ALA A 299 22.28 -5.48 -7.08
N LEU A 300 21.21 -5.73 -6.32
CA LEU A 300 19.84 -5.42 -6.74
C LEU A 300 19.62 -3.91 -6.92
N ALA A 301 20.17 -3.07 -6.03
CA ALA A 301 20.09 -1.62 -6.16
C ALA A 301 20.84 -1.12 -7.41
N ALA A 302 22.01 -1.66 -7.70
CA ALA A 302 22.76 -1.34 -8.91
C ALA A 302 22.02 -1.77 -10.18
N LEU A 303 21.37 -2.95 -10.16
CA LEU A 303 20.54 -3.42 -11.25
C LEU A 303 19.30 -2.53 -11.44
N GLY A 304 18.65 -2.16 -10.35
CA GLY A 304 17.50 -1.26 -10.33
C GLY A 304 17.79 0.13 -10.88
N LEU A 305 18.99 0.67 -10.62
CA LEU A 305 19.41 1.97 -11.14
C LEU A 305 19.39 2.04 -12.68
N ARG A 306 19.60 0.91 -13.37
CA ARG A 306 19.50 0.81 -14.84
C ARG A 306 18.07 0.97 -15.37
N LEU A 307 17.08 0.80 -14.50
CA LEU A 307 15.66 0.93 -14.81
C LEU A 307 15.11 2.32 -14.44
N GLY A 308 15.59 2.89 -13.33
CA GLY A 308 15.22 4.23 -12.89
C GLY A 308 15.96 4.68 -11.63
N ALA A 309 16.16 5.99 -11.50
CA ALA A 309 16.91 6.60 -10.40
C ALA A 309 16.31 6.36 -9.00
N ASP A 310 14.99 6.19 -8.93
CA ASP A 310 14.28 5.94 -7.66
C ASP A 310 14.23 4.43 -7.30
N VAL A 311 14.52 3.50 -8.20
CA VAL A 311 14.43 2.05 -7.93
C VAL A 311 15.31 1.63 -6.74
N PRO A 312 16.57 2.13 -6.58
CA PRO A 312 17.42 1.79 -5.44
C PRO A 312 16.78 2.06 -4.07
N VAL A 313 16.04 3.16 -3.87
CA VAL A 313 15.47 3.46 -2.54
C VAL A 313 14.39 2.47 -2.15
N PHE A 314 13.63 1.96 -3.13
CA PHE A 314 12.63 0.94 -2.91
C PHE A 314 13.25 -0.44 -2.66
N VAL A 315 14.31 -0.81 -3.38
CA VAL A 315 15.06 -2.05 -3.15
C VAL A 315 15.64 -2.08 -1.73
N ARG A 316 16.28 -0.99 -1.31
CA ARG A 316 16.84 -0.86 0.06
C ARG A 316 15.75 -0.73 1.13
N GLY A 317 14.56 -0.28 0.75
CA GLY A 317 13.35 -0.28 1.57
C GLY A 317 13.44 0.57 2.84
N ARG A 318 14.26 1.62 2.85
CA ARG A 318 14.46 2.54 3.98
C ARG A 318 14.34 3.98 3.50
N SER A 319 13.76 4.83 4.33
CA SER A 319 13.80 6.28 4.08
C SER A 319 15.26 6.77 4.10
N ALA A 320 15.63 7.67 3.20
CA ALA A 320 17.04 7.98 2.97
C ALA A 320 17.27 9.40 2.47
N TRP A 321 18.39 9.98 2.91
CA TRP A 321 19.03 11.09 2.20
C TRP A 321 19.64 10.55 0.92
N ALA A 322 19.42 11.22 -0.19
CA ALA A 322 19.92 10.82 -1.50
C ALA A 322 20.69 11.94 -2.18
N GLU A 323 21.80 11.56 -2.80
CA GLU A 323 22.61 12.42 -3.68
C GLU A 323 22.85 11.76 -5.04
N GLY A 324 23.67 12.38 -5.90
CA GLY A 324 23.95 11.88 -7.25
C GLY A 324 22.77 12.19 -8.17
N VAL A 325 22.28 11.22 -8.92
CA VAL A 325 20.97 11.30 -9.59
C VAL A 325 19.83 10.79 -8.70
N GLY A 326 20.12 10.42 -7.44
CA GLY A 326 19.17 9.82 -6.48
C GLY A 326 19.61 8.43 -5.98
N GLU A 327 20.73 7.91 -6.48
CA GLU A 327 21.26 6.57 -6.23
C GLU A 327 22.18 6.48 -5.00
N ARG A 328 22.79 7.59 -4.58
CA ARG A 328 23.71 7.62 -3.44
C ARG A 328 22.91 7.80 -2.15
N LEU A 329 22.49 6.68 -1.57
CA LEU A 329 21.55 6.63 -0.45
C LEU A 329 22.26 6.49 0.91
N VAL A 330 21.90 7.36 1.85
CA VAL A 330 22.26 7.26 3.27
C VAL A 330 20.96 7.11 4.08
N PRO A 331 20.70 5.94 4.68
CA PRO A 331 19.51 5.71 5.49
C PRO A 331 19.34 6.80 6.57
N THR A 332 18.14 7.34 6.69
CA THR A 332 17.84 8.46 7.59
C THR A 332 16.61 8.15 8.41
N ARG A 333 16.73 8.24 9.73
CA ARG A 333 15.60 8.09 10.64
C ARG A 333 14.74 9.35 10.62
N LEU A 334 13.49 9.20 10.22
CA LEU A 334 12.51 10.28 10.19
C LEU A 334 11.45 10.05 11.28
N PRO A 335 10.90 11.13 11.86
CA PRO A 335 9.83 11.00 12.84
C PRO A 335 8.60 10.33 12.22
N ARG A 336 7.82 9.62 13.04
CA ARG A 336 6.50 9.14 12.64
C ARG A 336 5.61 10.35 12.33
N ARG A 337 5.05 10.33 11.12
CA ARG A 337 4.27 11.40 10.50
C ARG A 337 3.25 10.79 9.57
N TRP A 338 2.18 11.54 9.38
CA TRP A 338 1.12 11.25 8.42
C TRP A 338 1.20 12.26 7.30
N TYR A 339 0.78 11.85 6.11
CA TYR A 339 0.83 12.68 4.92
C TYR A 339 -0.53 12.66 4.25
N VAL A 340 -1.01 13.85 3.88
CA VAL A 340 -2.11 14.00 2.93
C VAL A 340 -1.48 14.18 1.57
N VAL A 341 -1.67 13.22 0.67
CA VAL A 341 -1.16 13.25 -0.70
C VAL A 341 -2.32 13.55 -1.62
N VAL A 342 -2.20 14.59 -2.43
CA VAL A 342 -3.26 15.07 -3.33
C VAL A 342 -2.83 14.84 -4.77
N ASP A 343 -3.65 14.11 -5.53
CA ASP A 343 -3.56 14.01 -6.98
C ASP A 343 -4.48 15.05 -7.64
N PRO A 344 -3.92 16.05 -8.33
CA PRO A 344 -4.72 17.03 -9.06
C PRO A 344 -5.28 16.51 -10.39
N HIS A 345 -4.99 15.26 -10.77
CA HIS A 345 -5.34 14.63 -12.05
C HIS A 345 -4.79 15.41 -13.25
N GLU A 346 -3.55 15.88 -13.14
CA GLU A 346 -2.81 16.55 -14.21
C GLU A 346 -1.45 15.86 -14.40
N HIS A 347 -1.17 15.42 -15.62
CA HIS A 347 0.09 14.76 -15.95
C HIS A 347 1.21 15.79 -16.15
N VAL A 348 2.33 15.62 -15.45
CA VAL A 348 3.49 16.51 -15.50
C VAL A 348 4.70 15.74 -16.09
N PRO A 349 5.07 15.98 -17.37
CA PRO A 349 6.17 15.25 -17.99
C PRO A 349 7.54 15.65 -17.43
N THR A 350 8.17 14.76 -16.67
CA THR A 350 9.48 14.99 -16.01
C THR A 350 10.57 15.47 -16.99
N ALA A 351 10.65 14.86 -18.18
CA ALA A 351 11.66 15.24 -19.18
C ALA A 351 11.51 16.69 -19.67
N ALA A 352 10.26 17.16 -19.84
CA ALA A 352 9.99 18.53 -20.27
C ALA A 352 10.38 19.55 -19.19
N LEU A 353 10.21 19.21 -17.91
CA LEU A 353 10.65 20.05 -16.80
C LEU A 353 12.16 20.14 -16.72
N PHE A 354 12.89 19.03 -16.83
CA PHE A 354 14.35 19.05 -16.87
C PHE A 354 14.92 19.87 -18.03
N ALA A 355 14.17 19.99 -19.14
CA ALA A 355 14.52 20.82 -20.29
C ALA A 355 14.11 22.31 -20.15
N ALA A 356 13.30 22.68 -19.15
CA ALA A 356 12.78 24.04 -19.00
C ALA A 356 13.88 25.07 -18.69
N SER A 357 13.98 26.14 -19.46
CA SER A 357 15.02 27.18 -19.30
C SER A 357 15.04 27.80 -17.90
N GLU A 358 13.87 28.00 -17.31
CA GLU A 358 13.66 28.66 -16.01
C GLU A 358 13.93 27.74 -14.80
N LEU A 359 14.22 26.46 -15.01
CA LEU A 359 14.54 25.54 -13.91
C LEU A 359 15.89 25.90 -13.27
N THR A 360 15.88 26.16 -11.97
CA THR A 360 17.08 26.37 -11.16
C THR A 360 17.90 25.08 -11.08
N ARG A 361 19.19 25.14 -11.47
CA ARG A 361 20.08 23.97 -11.59
C ARG A 361 21.39 24.10 -10.81
N ASN A 362 21.50 25.11 -9.96
CA ASN A 362 22.70 25.48 -9.24
C ASN A 362 22.39 25.83 -7.77
N ALA A 363 21.39 25.17 -7.18
CA ALA A 363 21.02 25.40 -5.80
C ALA A 363 22.20 25.06 -4.87
N PRO A 364 22.43 25.83 -3.79
CA PRO A 364 23.45 25.48 -2.82
C PRO A 364 23.11 24.13 -2.17
N ARG A 365 24.16 23.33 -1.91
CA ARG A 365 23.98 22.03 -1.25
C ARG A 365 23.34 22.21 0.12
N ALA A 366 22.32 21.41 0.40
CA ALA A 366 21.74 21.29 1.72
C ALA A 366 22.66 20.41 2.60
N THR A 367 22.63 20.66 3.91
CA THR A 367 23.17 19.76 4.92
C THR A 367 22.04 18.99 5.59
N ILE A 368 22.35 17.83 6.18
CA ILE A 368 21.38 17.08 6.98
C ILE A 368 20.81 17.96 8.10
N SER A 369 21.65 18.78 8.75
CA SER A 369 21.22 19.73 9.79
C SER A 369 20.17 20.72 9.28
N SER A 370 20.41 21.34 8.11
CA SER A 370 19.47 22.29 7.50
C SER A 370 18.16 21.64 7.04
N PHE A 371 18.16 20.34 6.74
CA PHE A 371 16.91 19.61 6.49
C PHE A 371 16.16 19.35 7.80
N VAL A 372 16.86 18.89 8.85
CA VAL A 372 16.27 18.59 10.15
C VAL A 372 15.68 19.83 10.82
N SER A 373 16.29 21.01 10.66
CA SER A 373 15.77 22.29 11.13
C SER A 373 14.56 22.79 10.34
N GLY A 374 14.32 22.25 9.14
CA GLY A 374 13.27 22.70 8.22
C GLY A 374 13.70 23.80 7.25
N ASP A 375 14.95 24.27 7.31
CA ASP A 375 15.48 25.31 6.41
C ASP A 375 15.58 24.84 4.94
N SER A 376 15.61 23.53 4.72
CA SER A 376 15.64 22.90 3.39
C SER A 376 14.39 22.04 3.18
N ALA A 377 13.32 22.67 2.72
CA ALA A 377 12.03 22.01 2.45
C ALA A 377 11.52 22.20 0.99
N GLU A 378 12.26 22.97 0.19
CA GLU A 378 11.86 23.35 -1.18
C GLU A 378 12.02 22.21 -2.18
N ASN A 379 11.21 22.25 -3.25
CA ASN A 379 11.36 21.42 -4.42
C ASN A 379 11.72 22.28 -5.64
N ALA A 380 12.85 21.98 -6.29
CA ALA A 380 13.38 22.74 -7.42
C ALA A 380 12.41 22.87 -8.61
N PHE A 381 11.50 21.90 -8.77
CA PHE A 381 10.50 21.93 -9.84
C PHE A 381 9.29 22.79 -9.51
N GLU A 382 9.03 23.07 -8.23
CA GLU A 382 7.77 23.69 -7.79
C GLU A 382 7.47 25.04 -8.47
N PRO A 383 8.42 25.99 -8.60
CA PRO A 383 8.14 27.26 -9.28
C PRO A 383 7.74 27.07 -10.74
N VAL A 384 8.44 26.17 -11.46
CA VAL A 384 8.16 25.88 -12.88
C VAL A 384 6.82 25.16 -13.04
N VAL A 385 6.54 24.21 -12.14
CA VAL A 385 5.28 23.45 -12.14
C VAL A 385 4.11 24.37 -11.85
N ARG A 386 4.20 25.24 -10.84
CA ARG A 386 3.13 26.22 -10.54
C ARG A 386 2.85 27.14 -11.74
N ALA A 387 3.87 27.55 -12.48
CA ALA A 387 3.71 28.42 -13.64
C ALA A 387 3.06 27.72 -14.86
N ARG A 388 3.33 26.42 -15.05
CA ARG A 388 2.93 25.68 -16.26
C ARG A 388 1.73 24.75 -16.07
N HIS A 389 1.40 24.38 -14.83
CA HIS A 389 0.37 23.38 -14.50
C HIS A 389 -0.65 23.94 -13.50
N PRO A 390 -1.71 24.60 -13.98
CA PRO A 390 -2.66 25.31 -13.12
C PRO A 390 -3.40 24.43 -12.11
N ARG A 391 -3.68 23.16 -12.41
CA ARG A 391 -4.36 22.29 -11.42
C ARG A 391 -3.41 21.89 -10.30
N VAL A 392 -2.14 21.67 -10.61
CA VAL A 392 -1.11 21.44 -9.58
C VAL A 392 -0.93 22.67 -8.70
N ALA A 393 -0.90 23.87 -9.29
CA ALA A 393 -0.86 25.13 -8.55
C ALA A 393 -2.07 25.28 -7.62
N ALA A 394 -3.28 25.00 -8.11
CA ALA A 394 -4.50 25.05 -7.33
C ALA A 394 -4.49 24.02 -6.17
N ALA A 395 -3.93 22.83 -6.38
CA ALA A 395 -3.79 21.83 -5.33
C ALA A 395 -2.78 22.27 -4.25
N LEU A 396 -1.64 22.87 -4.65
CA LEU A 396 -0.68 23.47 -3.70
C LEU A 396 -1.33 24.58 -2.88
N ASP A 397 -2.07 25.49 -3.52
CA ASP A 397 -2.71 26.63 -2.85
C ASP A 397 -3.80 26.17 -1.88
N TRP A 398 -4.65 25.22 -2.31
CA TRP A 398 -5.67 24.64 -1.46
C TRP A 398 -5.05 23.93 -0.24
N LEU A 399 -4.07 23.06 -0.46
CA LEU A 399 -3.42 22.31 0.61
C LEU A 399 -2.60 23.23 1.53
N GLY A 400 -2.05 24.31 0.95
CA GLY A 400 -1.34 25.39 1.64
C GLY A 400 -2.19 26.11 2.70
N GLY A 401 -3.52 26.09 2.56
CA GLY A 401 -4.45 26.59 3.56
C GLY A 401 -4.43 25.82 4.89
N PHE A 402 -3.84 24.62 4.93
CA PHE A 402 -3.76 23.76 6.11
C PHE A 402 -2.33 23.65 6.69
N GLY A 403 -1.32 24.14 5.98
CA GLY A 403 0.07 24.10 6.40
C GLY A 403 1.05 24.17 5.23
N HIS A 404 2.31 23.78 5.44
CA HIS A 404 3.34 23.84 4.41
C HIS A 404 3.19 22.70 3.39
N ALA A 405 2.42 22.97 2.32
CA ALA A 405 2.25 22.08 1.18
C ALA A 405 3.51 22.07 0.31
N ARG A 406 3.84 20.90 -0.25
CA ARG A 406 5.05 20.69 -1.06
C ARG A 406 4.75 19.82 -2.27
N LEU A 407 5.48 20.04 -3.37
CA LEU A 407 5.49 19.13 -4.51
C LEU A 407 6.33 17.87 -4.22
N SER A 408 5.87 16.68 -4.64
CA SER A 408 6.70 15.46 -4.63
C SER A 408 7.33 15.19 -6.00
N GLY A 409 8.61 14.82 -6.03
CA GLY A 409 9.34 14.56 -7.26
C GLY A 409 9.25 15.73 -8.23
N SER A 410 8.91 15.46 -9.49
CA SER A 410 8.63 16.51 -10.48
C SER A 410 7.14 16.88 -10.58
N GLY A 411 6.31 16.47 -9.62
CA GLY A 411 4.84 16.54 -9.71
C GLY A 411 4.24 15.38 -10.51
N GLY A 412 2.92 15.32 -10.72
CA GLY A 412 1.91 16.33 -10.36
C GLY A 412 1.37 16.28 -8.92
N CYS A 413 1.65 15.25 -8.14
CA CYS A 413 1.10 15.14 -6.78
C CYS A 413 1.78 16.10 -5.81
N VAL A 414 0.98 16.60 -4.87
CA VAL A 414 1.41 17.51 -3.80
C VAL A 414 1.09 16.87 -2.45
N PHE A 415 1.77 17.30 -1.39
CA PHE A 415 1.56 16.70 -0.09
C PHE A 415 1.69 17.68 1.08
N LEU A 416 1.04 17.33 2.18
CA LEU A 416 1.11 18.00 3.47
C LEU A 416 1.51 17.00 4.53
N GLU A 417 2.47 17.36 5.39
CA GLU A 417 2.85 16.57 6.55
C GLU A 417 2.02 16.98 7.77
N THR A 418 1.51 16.00 8.51
CA THR A 418 0.82 16.20 9.78
C THR A 418 1.42 15.31 10.88
N ARG A 419 1.19 15.69 12.15
CA ARG A 419 1.71 14.96 13.30
C ARG A 419 0.87 13.72 13.66
N THR A 420 -0.44 13.79 13.41
CA THR A 420 -1.40 12.76 13.83
C THR A 420 -2.25 12.33 12.65
N HIS A 421 -2.73 11.09 12.72
CA HIS A 421 -3.62 10.51 11.74
C HIS A 421 -4.91 11.34 11.59
N GLU A 422 -5.53 11.66 12.73
CA GLU A 422 -6.75 12.47 12.81
C GLU A 422 -6.63 13.82 12.09
N ALA A 423 -5.49 14.50 12.24
CA ALA A 423 -5.26 15.77 11.54
C ALA A 423 -5.16 15.57 10.01
N ALA A 424 -4.55 14.48 9.55
CA ALA A 424 -4.49 14.17 8.12
C ALA A 424 -5.88 13.85 7.56
N LEU A 425 -6.66 13.00 8.26
CA LEU A 425 -8.04 12.68 7.87
C LEU A 425 -8.91 13.95 7.80
N GLY A 426 -8.82 14.82 8.81
CA GLY A 426 -9.56 16.08 8.82
C GLY A 426 -9.22 17.02 7.66
N VAL A 427 -8.02 16.95 7.09
CA VAL A 427 -7.68 17.69 5.86
C VAL A 427 -8.20 16.95 4.63
N ALA A 428 -7.97 15.64 4.52
CA ALA A 428 -8.38 14.83 3.37
C ALA A 428 -9.90 14.82 3.16
N SER A 429 -10.72 14.81 4.23
CA SER A 429 -12.18 14.84 4.15
C SER A 429 -12.75 16.15 3.59
N ARG A 430 -11.93 17.21 3.52
CA ARG A 430 -12.26 18.50 2.91
C ARG A 430 -11.72 18.64 1.48
N CYS A 431 -11.15 17.58 0.90
CA CYS A 431 -10.62 17.59 -0.45
C CYS A 431 -11.70 17.98 -1.47
N PRO A 432 -11.48 18.99 -2.33
CA PRO A 432 -12.41 19.36 -3.38
C PRO A 432 -12.57 18.20 -4.38
N GLY A 433 -13.77 17.95 -4.87
CA GLY A 433 -14.05 16.85 -5.81
C GLY A 433 -13.33 16.91 -7.16
N GLY A 434 -12.59 17.99 -7.45
CA GLY A 434 -11.70 18.07 -8.62
C GLY A 434 -10.32 17.40 -8.41
N PHE A 435 -10.02 16.97 -7.18
CA PHE A 435 -8.79 16.30 -6.77
C PHE A 435 -9.12 15.00 -6.03
N THR A 436 -8.13 14.12 -5.90
CA THR A 436 -8.20 12.96 -5.00
C THR A 436 -7.18 13.13 -3.88
N ALA A 437 -7.58 12.86 -2.63
CA ALA A 437 -6.68 12.88 -1.49
C ALA A 437 -6.52 11.48 -0.88
N HIS A 438 -5.29 11.12 -0.53
CA HIS A 438 -4.97 9.90 0.19
C HIS A 438 -4.22 10.25 1.47
N VAL A 439 -4.58 9.59 2.56
CA VAL A 439 -3.84 9.67 3.82
C VAL A 439 -2.94 8.45 3.93
N ALA A 440 -1.66 8.67 4.21
CA ALA A 440 -0.70 7.59 4.42
C ALA A 440 0.28 7.91 5.52
N ALA A 441 0.61 6.92 6.35
CA ALA A 441 1.72 7.01 7.28
C ALA A 441 3.04 6.92 6.54
N GLY A 442 4.05 7.67 6.99
CA GLY A 442 5.40 7.42 6.56
C GLY A 442 6.02 6.22 7.29
N VAL A 443 6.69 5.34 6.54
CA VAL A 443 7.17 4.04 7.04
C VAL A 443 8.68 3.90 7.00
N ASP A 444 9.18 3.11 7.95
CA ASP A 444 10.55 2.63 8.01
C ASP A 444 10.58 1.39 8.96
N PRO A 445 10.82 0.16 8.46
CA PRO A 445 11.14 -0.19 7.08
C PRO A 445 9.92 -0.15 6.14
N SER A 446 10.19 -0.29 4.84
CA SER A 446 9.20 -0.45 3.76
C SER A 446 8.30 -1.68 3.94
N PRO A 447 7.00 -1.60 3.59
CA PRO A 447 6.11 -2.76 3.48
C PRO A 447 6.66 -3.89 2.60
N LEU A 448 7.44 -3.56 1.57
CA LEU A 448 8.10 -4.55 0.71
C LEU A 448 9.10 -5.42 1.50
N LEU A 449 9.90 -4.82 2.38
CA LEU A 449 10.85 -5.58 3.20
C LEU A 449 10.13 -6.45 4.22
N LEU A 450 9.06 -5.93 4.83
CA LEU A 450 8.23 -6.73 5.74
C LEU A 450 7.63 -7.94 5.04
N ALA A 451 7.11 -7.76 3.81
CA ALA A 451 6.62 -8.87 3.00
C ALA A 451 7.72 -9.88 2.64
N ARG A 452 8.91 -9.41 2.26
CA ARG A 452 10.07 -10.28 2.01
C ARG A 452 10.39 -11.14 3.23
N TYR A 453 10.50 -10.55 4.41
CA TYR A 453 10.79 -11.30 5.64
C TYR A 453 9.72 -12.33 5.96
N ARG A 454 8.44 -12.00 5.77
CA ARG A 454 7.34 -12.96 5.94
C ARG A 454 7.44 -14.14 4.98
N ILE A 455 7.67 -13.87 3.70
CA ILE A 455 7.76 -14.90 2.66
C ILE A 455 9.00 -15.80 2.85
N GLU A 456 10.15 -15.22 3.19
CA GLU A 456 11.37 -15.97 3.51
C GLU A 456 11.18 -16.87 4.74
N ALA A 457 10.54 -16.37 5.79
CA ALA A 457 10.28 -17.14 7.01
C ALA A 457 9.35 -18.35 6.78
N ARG A 458 8.54 -18.31 5.71
CA ARG A 458 7.66 -19.42 5.30
C ARG A 458 8.41 -20.51 4.52
N GLY A 459 9.69 -20.31 4.20
CA GLY A 459 10.52 -21.29 3.48
C GLY A 459 10.11 -21.51 2.03
N ILE A 460 9.34 -20.59 1.46
CA ILE A 460 8.80 -20.69 0.10
C ILE A 460 9.90 -20.32 -0.85
N VAL A 461 10.42 -21.31 -1.55
CA VAL A 461 11.49 -21.02 -2.49
C VAL A 461 11.71 -22.19 -3.45
N SER A 462 11.64 -21.88 -4.75
CA SER A 462 11.78 -22.82 -5.87
C SER A 462 13.21 -23.25 -6.13
#